data_AF-A0A7Y2M1X7-F1
#
_entry.id   AF-A0A7Y2M1X7-F1
#
_cell.length_a   1.000
_cell.length_b   1.000
_cell.length_c   1.000
_cell.angle_alpha   90.00
_cell.angle_beta   90.00
_cell.angle_gamma   90.00
#
_symmetry.space_group_name_H-M   'P 1'
#
loop_
_entity.id
_entity.type
_entity.pdbx_description
1 polymer ?
#
loop_
_entity_poly.entity_id
_entity_poly.type
_entity_poly.pdbx_seq_one_letter_code
_entity_poly.pdbx_strand_id
1 'polypeptide(L)'
;MSDQSQPARKPDLDGSSPFDELIGGAASAPADTSFTTVFRGYDRDEVDAAIAELTARVRAESEAAARHEERLRSARDEADVQNRADRERLEAAEALSRKVLERVEAAEAESAEAGARLDALEAEHTETVERLEAEAAAAAARAADAEKKVQALTEELVGATGETANRHQFEEVLRVAEDQASLIIKNATVQADRLLEAAREEIQNRRKETQAEADAIIARAQHDAQQVRLRIDTELTAHEAQLEREAAHGAEKVSQAEQEAAAIRTEAEKGAAALRSMVARETSDARREAEEAVRELRIRALEFEESLTRRQDDAQQEFLMLHNQAVAHAERITQDANDQVAASLEHAQRVAAKADDFDRLMRAQAHQIEADANLRAREHLDRARAKAEKIIETVTHHSQTVLRDAEDRTRQLRWQQHQLTSFMAEVKELIRPEGALTEAPADEDAPAPALADAEPQIEGVEDVDAEDVDAEDVDAEDAA
;
A
#
# COMPACT_ATOMS: atom_id res chain seq x y z
N MET A 1 57.89 -2.87 24.80
CA MET A 1 56.81 -3.88 24.77
C MET A 1 56.23 -3.98 26.17
N SER A 2 55.06 -3.39 26.37
CA SER A 2 54.14 -3.71 27.46
C SER A 2 52.73 -3.57 26.89
N ASP A 3 51.86 -4.52 27.23
CA ASP A 3 50.45 -4.55 26.85
C ASP A 3 49.59 -4.11 28.05
N GLN A 4 48.26 -4.07 27.89
CA GLN A 4 47.21 -3.53 28.80
C GLN A 4 46.98 -2.02 28.69
N SER A 5 45.73 -1.52 28.76
CA SER A 5 44.42 -2.17 28.60
C SER A 5 43.37 -1.10 28.29
N GLN A 6 42.70 -1.16 27.13
CA GLN A 6 41.50 -0.35 26.90
C GLN A 6 40.27 -1.07 27.46
N PRO A 7 39.39 -0.40 28.25
CA PRO A 7 38.15 -1.00 28.71
C PRO A 7 37.18 -1.19 27.53
N ALA A 8 36.56 -2.36 27.44
CA ALA A 8 35.63 -2.68 26.37
C ALA A 8 34.38 -1.77 26.44
N ARG A 9 34.24 -0.86 25.47
CA ARG A 9 33.03 -0.08 25.26
C ARG A 9 31.90 -1.04 24.89
N LYS A 10 30.90 -1.18 25.75
CA LYS A 10 29.67 -1.91 25.40
C LYS A 10 29.02 -1.20 24.20
N PRO A 11 28.47 -1.94 23.22
CA PRO A 11 27.50 -1.36 22.31
C PRO A 11 26.19 -1.17 23.09
N ASP A 12 25.79 0.07 23.30
CA ASP A 12 24.47 0.37 23.88
C ASP A 12 23.38 -0.01 22.86
N LEU A 13 22.37 -0.76 23.32
CA LEU A 13 21.36 -1.40 22.46
C LEU A 13 20.12 -0.52 22.23
N ASP A 14 20.30 0.80 22.18
CA ASP A 14 19.26 1.73 21.72
C ASP A 14 19.24 1.76 20.19
N GLY A 15 18.66 0.68 19.63
CA GLY A 15 18.63 0.36 18.20
C GLY A 15 17.72 1.24 17.35
N SER A 16 17.68 2.56 17.56
CA SER A 16 17.16 3.47 16.53
C SER A 16 18.19 3.55 15.40
N SER A 17 17.94 2.82 14.32
CA SER A 17 18.74 2.96 13.11
C SER A 17 18.53 4.37 12.53
N PRO A 18 19.54 5.02 11.93
CA PRO A 18 19.30 6.24 11.14
C PRO A 18 18.33 6.01 9.96
N PHE A 19 18.05 4.74 9.61
CA PHE A 19 16.98 4.35 8.69
C PHE A 19 15.57 4.41 9.32
N ASP A 20 15.45 4.13 10.62
CA ASP A 20 14.19 4.26 11.38
C ASP A 20 13.86 5.73 11.65
N GLU A 21 14.86 6.58 11.93
CA GLU A 21 14.63 8.04 11.99
C GLU A 21 14.18 8.60 10.63
N LEU A 22 14.69 8.06 9.51
CA LEU A 22 14.26 8.45 8.17
C LEU A 22 12.80 8.05 7.90
N ILE A 23 12.37 6.87 8.36
CA ILE A 23 10.98 6.40 8.23
C ILE A 23 10.04 7.14 9.22
N GLY A 24 10.49 7.40 10.44
CA GLY A 24 9.76 8.21 11.43
C GLY A 24 9.57 9.66 10.98
N GLY A 25 10.58 10.26 10.34
CA GLY A 25 10.46 11.55 9.68
C GLY A 25 9.48 11.54 8.50
N ALA A 26 9.49 10.47 7.69
CA ALA A 26 8.54 10.29 6.59
C ALA A 26 7.08 10.09 7.06
N ALA A 27 6.86 9.61 8.28
CA ALA A 27 5.52 9.53 8.90
C ALA A 27 4.91 10.91 9.24
N SER A 28 5.68 12.00 9.09
CA SER A 28 5.20 13.39 9.14
C SER A 28 4.97 14.00 7.75
N ALA A 29 4.70 13.16 6.74
CA ALA A 29 3.97 13.60 5.55
C ALA A 29 2.57 14.08 5.98
N PRO A 30 2.06 15.21 5.44
CA PRO A 30 0.69 15.63 5.75
C PRO A 30 -0.30 14.57 5.26
N ALA A 31 -1.26 14.22 6.12
CA ALA A 31 -2.42 13.45 5.70
C ALA A 31 -3.18 14.20 4.59
N ASP A 32 -3.90 13.43 3.77
CA ASP A 32 -4.92 13.92 2.83
C ASP A 32 -4.42 14.88 1.73
N THR A 33 -3.43 14.43 0.94
CA THR A 33 -3.19 14.94 -0.43
C THR A 33 -3.98 14.14 -1.47
N SER A 34 -5.30 14.06 -1.28
CA SER A 34 -6.22 13.41 -2.20
C SER A 34 -6.63 14.36 -3.34
N PHE A 35 -5.93 14.30 -4.47
CA PHE A 35 -6.25 15.08 -5.67
C PHE A 35 -7.66 14.79 -6.20
N THR A 36 -8.40 15.83 -6.58
CA THR A 36 -9.73 15.68 -7.18
C THR A 36 -9.63 14.98 -8.54
N THR A 37 -10.66 14.21 -8.92
CA THR A 37 -10.66 13.41 -10.15
C THR A 37 -11.69 13.93 -11.15
N VAL A 38 -11.19 14.50 -12.25
CA VAL A 38 -11.97 14.97 -13.40
C VAL A 38 -12.18 13.80 -14.38
N PHE A 39 -13.09 13.95 -15.35
CA PHE A 39 -13.69 12.90 -16.19
C PHE A 39 -12.74 11.86 -16.85
N ARG A 40 -11.42 12.08 -16.91
CA ARG A 40 -10.40 11.10 -17.35
C ARG A 40 -9.04 11.17 -16.59
N GLY A 41 -8.97 11.75 -15.39
CA GLY A 41 -7.72 11.84 -14.62
C GLY A 41 -7.80 12.78 -13.42
N TYR A 42 -6.72 12.91 -12.66
CA TYR A 42 -6.62 13.90 -11.59
C TYR A 42 -6.64 15.34 -12.13
N ASP A 43 -7.11 16.30 -11.32
CA ASP A 43 -6.99 17.71 -11.67
C ASP A 43 -5.50 18.09 -11.78
N ARG A 44 -5.17 18.70 -12.92
CA ARG A 44 -3.80 19.04 -13.24
C ARG A 44 -3.29 20.20 -12.41
N ASP A 45 -4.14 21.20 -12.14
CA ASP A 45 -3.68 22.43 -11.50
C ASP A 45 -3.42 22.18 -10.00
N GLU A 46 -4.18 21.27 -9.37
CA GLU A 46 -3.89 20.77 -8.02
C GLU A 46 -2.56 19.98 -7.96
N VAL A 47 -2.30 19.12 -8.95
CA VAL A 47 -1.07 18.31 -9.03
C VAL A 47 0.17 19.17 -9.35
N ASP A 48 0.09 20.06 -10.33
CA ASP A 48 1.18 20.98 -10.69
C ASP A 48 1.47 21.95 -9.52
N ALA A 49 0.47 22.36 -8.73
CA ALA A 49 0.65 23.14 -7.50
C ALA A 49 1.32 22.35 -6.37
N ALA A 50 0.87 21.13 -6.07
CA ALA A 50 1.48 20.28 -5.03
C ALA A 50 2.93 19.90 -5.38
N ILE A 51 3.23 19.66 -6.66
CA ILE A 51 4.60 19.44 -7.15
C ILE A 51 5.44 20.71 -6.97
N ALA A 52 4.88 21.90 -7.23
CA ALA A 52 5.58 23.17 -7.01
C ALA A 52 5.88 23.41 -5.52
N GLU A 53 4.93 23.14 -4.61
CA GLU A 53 5.13 23.25 -3.16
C GLU A 53 6.18 22.24 -2.67
N LEU A 54 6.06 20.96 -3.05
CA LEU A 54 7.04 19.94 -2.69
C LEU A 54 8.45 20.30 -3.21
N THR A 55 8.55 20.83 -4.43
CA THR A 55 9.81 21.30 -5.01
C THR A 55 10.37 22.49 -4.24
N ALA A 56 9.52 23.42 -3.79
CA ALA A 56 9.94 24.55 -2.95
C ALA A 56 10.41 24.09 -1.56
N ARG A 57 9.70 23.14 -0.94
CA ARG A 57 10.08 22.54 0.35
C ARG A 57 11.41 21.79 0.25
N VAL A 58 11.58 20.93 -0.76
CA VAL A 58 12.86 20.21 -1.00
C VAL A 58 14.02 21.19 -1.21
N ARG A 59 13.81 22.32 -1.90
CA ARG A 59 14.82 23.39 -2.00
C ARG A 59 15.11 24.02 -0.64
N ALA A 60 14.09 24.43 0.11
CA ALA A 60 14.26 25.05 1.42
C ALA A 60 15.00 24.14 2.42
N GLU A 61 14.67 22.85 2.46
CA GLU A 61 15.38 21.85 3.27
C GLU A 61 16.83 21.66 2.79
N SER A 62 17.09 21.65 1.47
CA SER A 62 18.47 21.57 0.95
C SER A 62 19.32 22.79 1.29
N GLU A 63 18.73 23.99 1.29
CA GLU A 63 19.40 25.22 1.74
C GLU A 63 19.57 25.27 3.27
N ALA A 64 18.66 24.66 4.03
CA ALA A 64 18.80 24.51 5.48
C ALA A 64 19.96 23.55 5.81
N ALA A 65 20.00 22.39 5.15
CA ALA A 65 21.09 21.42 5.26
C ALA A 65 22.45 22.05 4.90
N ALA A 66 22.52 22.80 3.79
CA ALA A 66 23.73 23.53 3.40
C ALA A 66 24.17 24.56 4.47
N ARG A 67 23.23 25.33 5.03
CA ARG A 67 23.49 26.28 6.14
C ARG A 67 23.92 25.58 7.43
N HIS A 68 23.45 24.36 7.69
CA HIS A 68 23.91 23.56 8.83
C HIS A 68 25.32 22.99 8.59
N GLU A 69 25.63 22.52 7.39
CA GLU A 69 26.98 22.07 7.06
C GLU A 69 28.00 23.22 7.10
N GLU A 70 27.63 24.41 6.60
CA GLU A 70 28.46 25.62 6.66
C GLU A 70 28.78 26.01 8.11
N ARG A 71 27.79 26.06 9.01
CA ARG A 71 28.01 26.29 10.45
C ARG A 71 28.94 25.26 11.08
N LEU A 72 28.79 23.98 10.73
CA LEU A 72 29.65 22.90 11.26
C LEU A 72 31.09 23.01 10.73
N ARG A 73 31.30 23.49 9.50
CA ARG A 73 32.63 23.81 8.97
C ARG A 73 33.22 25.01 9.71
N SER A 74 32.49 26.12 9.84
CA SER A 74 32.97 27.31 10.59
C SER A 74 33.33 27.00 12.04
N ALA A 75 32.47 26.29 12.77
CA ALA A 75 32.75 25.91 14.17
C ALA A 75 33.96 24.97 14.30
N ARG A 76 34.23 24.14 13.28
CA ARG A 76 35.43 23.31 13.21
C ARG A 76 36.67 24.14 12.90
N ASP A 77 36.60 25.07 11.96
CA ASP A 77 37.72 25.96 11.61
C ASP A 77 38.09 26.87 12.79
N GLU A 78 37.10 27.37 13.54
CA GLU A 78 37.28 28.10 14.80
C GLU A 78 37.98 27.23 15.87
N ALA A 79 37.55 25.98 16.05
CA ALA A 79 38.20 25.04 16.95
C ALA A 79 39.64 24.71 16.52
N ASP A 80 39.90 24.51 15.22
CA ASP A 80 41.25 24.26 14.69
C ASP A 80 42.16 25.49 14.82
N VAL A 81 41.63 26.72 14.78
CA VAL A 81 42.36 27.95 15.09
C VAL A 81 42.68 28.05 16.59
N GLN A 82 41.70 27.80 17.45
CA GLN A 82 41.89 27.83 18.91
C GLN A 82 42.93 26.79 19.36
N ASN A 83 42.84 25.55 18.86
CA ASN A 83 43.81 24.49 19.13
C ASN A 83 45.25 24.84 18.69
N ARG A 84 45.42 25.62 17.62
CA ARG A 84 46.74 26.14 17.20
C ARG A 84 47.24 27.21 18.17
N ALA A 85 46.39 28.17 18.54
CA ALA A 85 46.75 29.24 19.47
C ALA A 85 47.13 28.70 20.86
N ASP A 86 46.41 27.69 21.38
CA ASP A 86 46.74 27.05 22.66
C ASP A 86 48.00 26.18 22.58
N ARG A 87 48.28 25.58 21.42
CA ARG A 87 49.57 24.91 21.16
C ARG A 87 50.74 25.89 21.11
N GLU A 88 50.61 27.02 20.42
CA GLU A 88 51.63 28.08 20.37
C GLU A 88 51.92 28.65 21.77
N ARG A 89 50.88 28.79 22.62
CA ARG A 89 51.03 29.18 24.04
C ARG A 89 51.83 28.15 24.85
N LEU A 90 51.57 26.86 24.67
CA LEU A 90 52.31 25.78 25.34
C LEU A 90 53.78 25.74 24.88
N GLU A 91 54.04 25.78 23.58
CA GLU A 91 55.40 25.79 23.02
C GLU A 91 56.18 27.05 23.47
N ALA A 92 55.52 28.20 23.63
CA ALA A 92 56.10 29.40 24.22
C ALA A 92 56.39 29.27 25.73
N ALA A 93 55.51 28.61 26.50
CA ALA A 93 55.71 28.36 27.92
C ALA A 93 56.88 27.39 28.19
N GLU A 94 57.00 26.32 27.38
CA GLU A 94 58.15 25.41 27.42
C GLU A 94 59.47 26.14 27.07
N ALA A 95 59.44 27.03 26.06
CA ALA A 95 60.61 27.84 25.68
C ALA A 95 61.01 28.85 26.77
N LEU A 96 60.07 29.37 27.56
CA LEU A 96 60.37 30.18 28.74
C LEU A 96 60.93 29.33 29.89
N SER A 97 60.36 28.16 30.16
CA SER A 97 60.85 27.22 31.17
C SER A 97 62.30 26.80 30.91
N ARG A 98 62.65 26.48 29.66
CA ARG A 98 64.03 26.15 29.26
C ARG A 98 65.00 27.31 29.52
N LYS A 99 64.61 28.56 29.20
CA LYS A 99 65.43 29.76 29.48
C LYS A 99 65.60 30.05 30.97
N VAL A 100 64.69 29.58 31.82
CA VAL A 100 64.86 29.64 33.28
C VAL A 100 65.87 28.60 33.73
N LEU A 101 65.80 27.36 33.23
CA LEU A 101 66.79 26.31 33.52
C LEU A 101 68.20 26.72 33.07
N GLU A 102 68.37 27.18 31.83
CA GLU A 102 69.65 27.71 31.29
C GLU A 102 70.23 28.84 32.17
N ARG A 103 69.37 29.63 32.85
CA ARG A 103 69.80 30.68 33.79
C ARG A 103 70.12 30.19 35.19
N VAL A 104 69.49 29.10 35.65
CA VAL A 104 69.86 28.44 36.92
C VAL A 104 71.22 27.76 36.75
N GLU A 105 71.41 26.99 35.68
CA GLU A 105 72.69 26.33 35.36
C GLU A 105 73.84 27.35 35.25
N ALA A 106 73.61 28.50 34.61
CA ALA A 106 74.58 29.59 34.54
C ALA A 106 74.91 30.21 35.91
N ALA A 107 73.90 30.42 36.77
CA ALA A 107 74.11 30.97 38.11
C ALA A 107 74.82 29.99 39.06
N GLU A 108 74.56 28.68 38.92
CA GLU A 108 75.30 27.62 39.63
C GLU A 108 76.77 27.58 39.19
N ALA A 109 77.05 27.72 37.89
CA ALA A 109 78.41 27.82 37.38
C ALA A 109 79.15 29.08 37.87
N GLU A 110 78.50 30.26 37.87
CA GLU A 110 79.06 31.49 38.44
C GLU A 110 79.36 31.36 39.95
N SER A 111 78.48 30.67 40.71
CA SER A 111 78.70 30.38 42.13
C SER A 111 79.84 29.39 42.37
N ALA A 112 80.04 28.41 41.48
CA ALA A 112 81.14 27.46 41.56
C ALA A 112 82.50 28.13 41.26
N GLU A 113 82.55 29.02 40.26
CA GLU A 113 83.72 29.88 40.02
C GLU A 113 84.01 30.81 41.20
N ALA A 114 82.98 31.38 41.84
CA ALA A 114 83.16 32.23 43.01
C ALA A 114 83.77 31.47 44.20
N GLY A 115 83.32 30.23 44.45
CA GLY A 115 83.91 29.34 45.46
C GLY A 115 85.39 29.04 45.19
N ALA A 116 85.72 28.58 43.97
CA ALA A 116 87.10 28.24 43.60
C ALA A 116 88.06 29.44 43.68
N ARG A 117 87.56 30.68 43.51
CA ARG A 117 88.36 31.91 43.70
C ARG A 117 88.62 32.22 45.19
N LEU A 118 87.71 31.88 46.09
CA LEU A 118 87.93 32.00 47.54
C LEU A 118 88.95 30.97 48.02
N ASP A 119 88.80 29.70 47.63
CA ASP A 119 89.75 28.63 47.97
C ASP A 119 91.20 28.99 47.55
N ALA A 120 91.36 29.61 46.37
CA ALA A 120 92.66 30.06 45.87
C ALA A 120 93.25 31.23 46.67
N LEU A 121 92.42 32.17 47.13
CA LEU A 121 92.86 33.29 47.98
C LEU A 121 93.24 32.82 49.39
N GLU A 122 92.50 31.87 49.97
CA GLU A 122 92.87 31.25 51.24
C GLU A 122 94.22 30.52 51.14
N ALA A 123 94.47 29.80 50.03
CA ALA A 123 95.75 29.15 49.77
C ALA A 123 96.92 30.15 49.68
N GLU A 124 96.79 31.24 48.91
CA GLU A 124 97.81 32.30 48.84
C GLU A 124 98.04 32.94 50.23
N HIS A 125 96.98 33.18 51.00
CA HIS A 125 97.11 33.69 52.36
C HIS A 125 97.88 32.72 53.27
N THR A 126 97.65 31.41 53.20
CA THR A 126 98.48 30.44 53.95
C THR A 126 99.94 30.43 53.54
N GLU A 127 100.27 30.45 52.24
CA GLU A 127 101.68 30.48 51.78
C GLU A 127 102.39 31.75 52.25
N THR A 128 101.72 32.91 52.20
CA THR A 128 102.32 34.17 52.68
C THR A 128 102.57 34.18 54.20
N VAL A 129 101.73 33.51 54.99
CA VAL A 129 101.95 33.34 56.44
C VAL A 129 103.14 32.41 56.70
N GLU A 130 103.18 31.22 56.09
CA GLU A 130 104.29 30.26 56.26
C GLU A 130 105.65 30.89 55.88
N ARG A 131 105.69 31.67 54.80
CA ARG A 131 106.89 32.41 54.39
C ARG A 131 107.34 33.42 55.45
N LEU A 132 106.42 34.20 56.01
CA LEU A 132 106.74 35.21 57.03
C LEU A 132 107.18 34.57 58.35
N GLU A 133 106.60 33.44 58.74
CA GLU A 133 107.06 32.67 59.92
C GLU A 133 108.47 32.10 59.71
N ALA A 134 108.77 31.58 58.51
CA ALA A 134 110.11 31.09 58.15
C ALA A 134 111.16 32.22 58.12
N GLU A 135 110.81 33.40 57.60
CA GLU A 135 111.68 34.58 57.62
C GLU A 135 111.94 35.07 59.05
N ALA A 136 110.92 35.10 59.91
CA ALA A 136 111.06 35.46 61.33
C ALA A 136 111.95 34.45 62.09
N ALA A 137 111.78 33.15 61.87
CA ALA A 137 112.62 32.12 62.45
C ALA A 137 114.08 32.23 61.99
N ALA A 138 114.31 32.51 60.70
CA ALA A 138 115.65 32.75 60.15
C ALA A 138 116.31 34.01 60.71
N ALA A 139 115.54 35.08 60.97
CA ALA A 139 116.03 36.29 61.63
C ALA A 139 116.43 36.02 63.09
N ALA A 140 115.59 35.30 63.85
CA ALA A 140 115.89 34.92 65.23
C ALA A 140 117.15 34.05 65.35
N ALA A 141 117.33 33.08 64.44
CA ALA A 141 118.54 32.24 64.40
C ALA A 141 119.82 33.07 64.15
N ARG A 142 119.75 34.06 63.24
CA ARG A 142 120.89 34.97 62.97
C ARG A 142 121.23 35.84 64.17
N ALA A 143 120.24 36.28 64.96
CA ALA A 143 120.47 37.02 66.19
C ALA A 143 121.20 36.17 67.24
N ALA A 144 120.71 34.95 67.51
CA ALA A 144 121.35 34.03 68.45
C ALA A 144 122.79 33.64 68.04
N ASP A 145 123.07 33.52 66.73
CA ASP A 145 124.44 33.28 66.24
C ASP A 145 125.34 34.52 66.27
N ALA A 146 124.78 35.73 66.31
CA ALA A 146 125.54 36.95 66.56
C ALA A 146 125.91 37.05 68.05
N GLU A 147 124.97 36.76 68.96
CA GLU A 147 125.20 36.75 70.42
C GLU A 147 126.31 35.78 70.81
N LYS A 148 126.31 34.55 70.27
CA LYS A 148 127.40 33.57 70.49
C LYS A 148 128.76 34.07 70.02
N LYS A 149 128.82 34.80 68.91
CA LYS A 149 130.08 35.37 68.37
C LYS A 149 130.59 36.51 69.25
N VAL A 150 129.69 37.34 69.80
CA VAL A 150 130.07 38.36 70.79
C VAL A 150 130.64 37.69 72.04
N GLN A 151 129.97 36.66 72.59
CA GLN A 151 130.48 35.91 73.74
C GLN A 151 131.87 35.30 73.48
N ALA A 152 132.06 34.63 72.35
CA ALA A 152 133.35 34.02 71.99
C ALA A 152 134.49 35.06 71.83
N LEU A 153 134.20 36.23 71.25
CA LEU A 153 135.18 37.33 71.15
C LEU A 153 135.52 37.94 72.53
N THR A 154 134.54 38.02 73.44
CA THR A 154 134.78 38.44 74.83
C THR A 154 135.66 37.43 75.57
N GLU A 155 135.43 36.12 75.40
CA GLU A 155 136.29 35.08 76.00
C GLU A 155 137.71 35.08 75.41
N GLU A 156 137.87 35.23 74.09
CA GLU A 156 139.18 35.30 73.42
C GLU A 156 140.00 36.51 73.91
N LEU A 157 139.36 37.67 74.08
CA LEU A 157 140.00 38.87 74.61
C LEU A 157 140.51 38.67 76.05
N VAL A 158 139.68 38.08 76.91
CA VAL A 158 140.03 37.77 78.30
C VAL A 158 141.17 36.74 78.39
N GLY A 159 141.26 35.83 77.41
CA GLY A 159 142.34 34.83 77.33
C GLY A 159 143.71 35.39 76.92
N ALA A 160 143.78 36.54 76.25
CA ALA A 160 145.04 37.13 75.82
C ALA A 160 145.77 37.79 77.00
N THR A 161 146.96 37.29 77.40
CA THR A 161 147.75 37.83 78.52
C THR A 161 148.95 38.68 78.04
N GLY A 162 148.79 40.01 78.09
CA GLY A 162 149.83 40.96 77.72
C GLY A 162 149.43 42.40 78.05
N GLU A 163 150.04 42.97 79.10
CA GLU A 163 149.76 44.33 79.58
C GLU A 163 150.44 45.39 78.71
N THR A 164 149.64 46.26 78.11
CA THR A 164 150.06 47.55 77.52
C THR A 164 148.92 48.56 77.70
N ALA A 165 149.19 49.86 77.68
CA ALA A 165 148.16 50.89 77.87
C ALA A 165 147.02 50.81 76.82
N ASN A 166 147.30 50.26 75.64
CA ASN A 166 146.30 50.01 74.60
C ASN A 166 145.23 49.01 75.04
N ARG A 167 145.54 48.09 75.98
CA ARG A 167 144.57 47.14 76.55
C ARG A 167 143.43 47.88 77.24
N HIS A 168 143.73 48.77 78.18
CA HIS A 168 142.68 49.50 78.90
C HIS A 168 141.85 50.40 77.97
N GLN A 169 142.47 51.00 76.95
CA GLN A 169 141.72 51.75 75.92
C GLN A 169 140.82 50.84 75.07
N PHE A 170 141.25 49.60 74.77
CA PHE A 170 140.46 48.63 74.03
C PHE A 170 139.36 47.98 74.90
N GLU A 171 139.62 47.77 76.19
CA GLU A 171 138.65 47.37 77.21
C GLU A 171 137.60 48.47 77.46
N GLU A 172 138.01 49.75 77.51
CA GLU A 172 137.09 50.90 77.58
C GLU A 172 136.24 51.02 76.31
N VAL A 173 136.84 50.92 75.12
CA VAL A 173 136.11 50.94 73.84
C VAL A 173 135.17 49.74 73.72
N LEU A 174 135.59 48.53 74.12
CA LEU A 174 134.71 47.36 74.08
C LEU A 174 133.63 47.41 75.16
N ARG A 175 133.89 47.95 76.35
CA ARG A 175 132.87 48.17 77.36
C ARG A 175 131.84 49.21 76.89
N VAL A 176 132.28 50.30 76.25
CA VAL A 176 131.37 51.27 75.62
C VAL A 176 130.60 50.63 74.46
N ALA A 177 131.22 49.76 73.67
CA ALA A 177 130.56 49.02 72.60
C ALA A 177 129.59 47.95 73.13
N GLU A 178 129.87 47.31 74.26
CA GLU A 178 129.01 46.35 74.95
C GLU A 178 127.83 47.07 75.62
N ASP A 179 128.06 48.19 76.31
CA ASP A 179 127.01 49.06 76.84
C ASP A 179 126.12 49.60 75.70
N GLN A 180 126.69 50.01 74.56
CA GLN A 180 125.94 50.41 73.37
C GLN A 180 125.19 49.26 72.71
N ALA A 181 125.81 48.09 72.53
CA ALA A 181 125.16 46.91 71.95
C ALA A 181 124.03 46.41 72.86
N SER A 182 124.26 46.39 74.18
CA SER A 182 123.25 46.05 75.19
C SER A 182 122.10 47.06 75.19
N LEU A 183 122.38 48.37 75.03
CA LEU A 183 121.36 49.40 74.87
C LEU A 183 120.57 49.25 73.56
N ILE A 184 121.24 48.94 72.45
CA ILE A 184 120.61 48.69 71.15
C ILE A 184 119.73 47.45 71.20
N ILE A 185 120.22 46.34 71.79
CA ILE A 185 119.45 45.11 71.99
C ILE A 185 118.23 45.39 72.88
N LYS A 186 118.39 46.05 74.03
CA LYS A 186 117.27 46.42 74.93
C LYS A 186 116.23 47.32 74.23
N ASN A 187 116.68 48.23 73.36
CA ASN A 187 115.77 49.09 72.59
C ASN A 187 115.07 48.29 71.48
N ALA A 188 115.79 47.40 70.80
CA ALA A 188 115.25 46.52 69.76
C ALA A 188 114.25 45.50 70.33
N THR A 189 114.49 44.91 71.50
CA THR A 189 113.51 44.03 72.17
C THR A 189 112.28 44.82 72.59
N VAL A 190 112.43 45.99 73.21
CA VAL A 190 111.28 46.85 73.58
C VAL A 190 110.50 47.35 72.35
N GLN A 191 111.15 47.53 71.19
CA GLN A 191 110.48 47.82 69.93
C GLN A 191 109.77 46.58 69.36
N ALA A 192 110.41 45.40 69.39
CA ALA A 192 109.81 44.15 68.94
C ALA A 192 108.60 43.75 69.80
N ASP A 193 108.68 43.87 71.13
CA ASP A 193 107.57 43.62 72.04
C ASP A 193 106.38 44.54 71.73
N ARG A 194 106.63 45.85 71.53
CA ARG A 194 105.57 46.82 71.13
C ARG A 194 104.98 46.51 69.76
N LEU A 195 105.78 46.08 68.79
CA LEU A 195 105.30 45.70 67.46
C LEU A 195 104.48 44.39 67.52
N LEU A 196 104.88 43.42 68.34
CA LEU A 196 104.13 42.19 68.59
C LEU A 196 102.84 42.45 69.35
N GLU A 197 102.84 43.38 70.31
CA GLU A 197 101.65 43.80 71.05
C GLU A 197 100.66 44.54 70.13
N ALA A 198 101.13 45.53 69.36
CA ALA A 198 100.32 46.22 68.36
C ALA A 198 99.77 45.26 67.28
N ALA A 199 100.58 44.33 66.77
CA ALA A 199 100.12 43.34 65.81
C ALA A 199 99.10 42.36 66.42
N ARG A 200 99.23 41.99 67.70
CA ARG A 200 98.22 41.19 68.42
C ARG A 200 96.92 41.95 68.61
N GLU A 201 96.97 43.24 68.94
CA GLU A 201 95.79 44.10 69.00
C GLU A 201 95.13 44.25 67.63
N GLU A 202 95.90 44.47 66.56
CA GLU A 202 95.38 44.55 65.19
C GLU A 202 94.73 43.23 64.75
N ILE A 203 95.37 42.08 64.99
CA ILE A 203 94.80 40.76 64.69
C ILE A 203 93.52 40.52 65.51
N GLN A 204 93.48 40.92 66.80
CA GLN A 204 92.26 40.82 67.59
C GLN A 204 91.15 41.74 67.09
N ASN A 205 91.48 42.94 66.63
CA ASN A 205 90.49 43.90 66.14
C ASN A 205 89.95 43.46 64.78
N ARG A 206 90.80 43.08 63.83
CA ARG A 206 90.41 42.46 62.56
C ARG A 206 89.54 41.22 62.78
N ARG A 207 89.87 40.33 63.73
CA ARG A 207 89.04 39.16 64.07
C ARG A 207 87.67 39.51 64.66
N LYS A 208 87.56 40.59 65.46
CA LYS A 208 86.27 41.07 65.98
C LYS A 208 85.44 41.71 64.87
N GLU A 209 86.09 42.44 63.97
CA GLU A 209 85.49 43.09 62.81
C GLU A 209 84.94 42.06 61.83
N THR A 210 85.76 41.11 61.37
CA THR A 210 85.30 40.04 60.45
C THR A 210 84.26 39.11 61.09
N GLN A 211 84.33 38.86 62.40
CA GLN A 211 83.27 38.13 63.12
C GLN A 211 81.94 38.92 63.11
N ALA A 212 81.98 40.22 63.41
CA ALA A 212 80.79 41.07 63.39
C ALA A 212 80.21 41.23 61.97
N GLU A 213 81.05 41.28 60.94
CA GLU A 213 80.62 41.26 59.53
C GLU A 213 79.98 39.92 59.16
N ALA A 214 80.58 38.79 59.53
CA ALA A 214 80.03 37.46 59.29
C ALA A 214 78.68 37.28 60.00
N ASP A 215 78.57 37.67 61.27
CA ASP A 215 77.31 37.62 62.04
C ASP A 215 76.24 38.54 61.42
N ALA A 216 76.62 39.72 60.91
CA ALA A 216 75.71 40.63 60.21
C ALA A 216 75.23 40.07 58.85
N ILE A 217 76.12 39.43 58.08
CA ILE A 217 75.78 38.75 56.82
C ILE A 217 74.82 37.59 57.09
N ILE A 218 75.11 36.76 58.10
CA ILE A 218 74.25 35.63 58.51
C ILE A 218 72.88 36.14 58.97
N ALA A 219 72.83 37.16 59.85
CA ALA A 219 71.59 37.73 60.33
C ALA A 219 70.74 38.31 59.19
N ARG A 220 71.37 38.99 58.22
CA ARG A 220 70.68 39.50 57.03
C ARG A 220 70.17 38.37 56.14
N ALA A 221 71.00 37.36 55.83
CA ALA A 221 70.59 36.22 55.01
C ALA A 221 69.42 35.44 55.65
N GLN A 222 69.42 35.30 56.99
CA GLN A 222 68.31 34.70 57.73
C GLN A 222 67.03 35.55 57.67
N HIS A 223 67.14 36.87 57.84
CA HIS A 223 66.02 37.80 57.71
C HIS A 223 65.43 37.78 56.29
N ASP A 224 66.27 37.90 55.26
CA ASP A 224 65.83 37.94 53.86
C ASP A 224 65.20 36.59 53.46
N ALA A 225 65.73 35.46 53.95
CA ALA A 225 65.09 34.14 53.81
C ALA A 225 63.75 33.99 54.57
N GLN A 226 63.60 34.62 55.74
CA GLN A 226 62.32 34.66 56.47
C GLN A 226 61.28 35.51 55.71
N GLN A 227 61.68 36.64 55.11
CA GLN A 227 60.79 37.44 54.27
C GLN A 227 60.32 36.67 53.03
N VAL A 228 61.24 35.96 52.35
CA VAL A 228 60.89 35.12 51.19
C VAL A 228 59.93 33.99 51.59
N ARG A 229 60.15 33.32 52.73
CA ARG A 229 59.22 32.30 53.24
C ARG A 229 57.84 32.87 53.55
N LEU A 230 57.76 33.93 54.35
CA LEU A 230 56.49 34.58 54.67
C LEU A 230 55.73 35.03 53.41
N ARG A 231 56.44 35.54 52.40
CA ARG A 231 55.86 35.88 51.11
C ARG A 231 55.27 34.65 50.42
N ILE A 232 56.05 33.57 50.28
CA ILE A 232 55.59 32.31 49.68
C ILE A 232 54.37 31.77 50.41
N ASP A 233 54.38 31.78 51.76
CA ASP A 233 53.24 31.31 52.57
C ASP A 233 51.98 32.15 52.29
N THR A 234 52.09 33.48 52.16
CA THR A 234 50.96 34.36 51.82
C THR A 234 50.48 34.20 50.37
N GLU A 235 51.38 34.01 49.41
CA GLU A 235 51.04 33.78 48.01
C GLU A 235 50.38 32.39 47.83
N LEU A 236 50.87 31.36 48.53
CA LEU A 236 50.27 30.04 48.63
C LEU A 236 48.84 30.12 49.17
N THR A 237 48.64 30.72 50.36
CA THR A 237 47.31 30.86 50.97
C THR A 237 46.35 31.64 50.06
N ALA A 238 46.83 32.66 49.34
CA ALA A 238 46.01 33.42 48.39
C ALA A 238 45.60 32.58 47.16
N HIS A 239 46.49 31.73 46.65
CA HIS A 239 46.21 30.82 45.54
C HIS A 239 45.30 29.66 45.96
N GLU A 240 45.49 29.06 47.14
CA GLU A 240 44.59 28.05 47.72
C GLU A 240 43.18 28.63 47.87
N ALA A 241 43.04 29.81 48.50
CA ALA A 241 41.76 30.49 48.63
C ALA A 241 41.16 30.94 47.29
N GLN A 242 41.94 31.07 46.21
CA GLN A 242 41.41 31.29 44.86
C GLN A 242 40.88 29.97 44.26
N LEU A 243 41.66 28.89 44.33
CA LEU A 243 41.28 27.57 43.83
C LEU A 243 40.03 27.03 44.53
N GLU A 244 39.88 27.24 45.85
CA GLU A 244 38.65 26.89 46.58
C GLU A 244 37.42 27.66 46.07
N ARG A 245 37.56 28.96 45.78
CA ARG A 245 36.46 29.78 45.23
C ARG A 245 36.11 29.36 43.80
N GLU A 246 37.09 29.07 42.97
CA GLU A 246 36.88 28.60 41.60
C GLU A 246 36.25 27.19 41.57
N ALA A 247 36.68 26.30 42.46
CA ALA A 247 36.09 24.96 42.63
C ALA A 247 34.65 25.03 43.17
N ALA A 248 34.37 25.90 44.15
CA ALA A 248 33.02 26.10 44.69
C ALA A 248 32.05 26.65 43.63
N HIS A 249 32.46 27.68 42.87
CA HIS A 249 31.71 28.25 41.76
C HIS A 249 31.55 27.25 40.58
N GLY A 250 32.53 26.37 40.37
CA GLY A 250 32.42 25.24 39.44
C GLY A 250 31.36 24.23 39.89
N ALA A 251 31.37 23.83 41.17
CA ALA A 251 30.40 22.91 41.75
C ALA A 251 28.98 23.51 41.79
N GLU A 252 28.84 24.81 42.07
CA GLU A 252 27.57 25.55 41.99
C GLU A 252 27.00 25.49 40.56
N LYS A 253 27.82 25.76 39.54
CA LYS A 253 27.41 25.66 38.12
C LYS A 253 27.04 24.24 37.70
N VAL A 254 27.76 23.22 38.18
CA VAL A 254 27.38 21.82 37.94
C VAL A 254 26.03 21.52 38.58
N SER A 255 25.81 21.92 39.84
CA SER A 255 24.53 21.72 40.53
C SER A 255 23.37 22.47 39.85
N GLN A 256 23.60 23.69 39.35
CA GLN A 256 22.62 24.43 38.56
C GLN A 256 22.29 23.68 37.26
N ALA A 257 23.31 23.26 36.50
CA ALA A 257 23.10 22.53 35.24
C ALA A 257 22.40 21.17 35.46
N GLU A 258 22.68 20.47 36.56
CA GLU A 258 21.97 19.24 36.95
C GLU A 258 20.50 19.50 37.29
N GLN A 259 20.19 20.60 37.99
CA GLN A 259 18.82 21.02 38.30
C GLN A 259 18.05 21.43 37.04
N GLU A 260 18.67 22.20 36.14
CA GLU A 260 18.09 22.57 34.84
C GLU A 260 17.86 21.33 33.96
N ALA A 261 18.82 20.41 33.89
CA ALA A 261 18.67 19.14 33.17
C ALA A 261 17.61 18.21 33.80
N ALA A 262 17.39 18.27 35.12
CA ALA A 262 16.29 17.57 35.78
C ALA A 262 14.93 18.21 35.47
N ALA A 263 14.86 19.54 35.43
CA ALA A 263 13.65 20.28 35.05
C ALA A 263 13.26 19.99 33.59
N ILE A 264 14.20 20.09 32.65
CA ILE A 264 13.99 19.81 31.22
C ILE A 264 13.52 18.37 31.01
N ARG A 265 14.13 17.37 31.67
CA ARG A 265 13.66 15.97 31.62
C ARG A 265 12.23 15.84 32.15
N THR A 266 11.93 16.45 33.29
CA THR A 266 10.58 16.43 33.90
C THR A 266 9.53 17.10 33.01
N GLU A 267 9.89 18.15 32.26
CA GLU A 267 9.01 18.82 31.31
C GLU A 267 8.81 17.99 30.03
N ALA A 268 9.88 17.41 29.49
CA ALA A 268 9.83 16.51 28.33
C ALA A 268 8.99 15.25 28.62
N GLU A 269 9.10 14.66 29.82
CA GLU A 269 8.28 13.53 30.26
C GLU A 269 6.80 13.89 30.35
N LYS A 270 6.46 15.09 30.86
CA LYS A 270 5.09 15.61 30.90
C LYS A 270 4.55 15.87 29.49
N GLY A 271 5.35 16.47 28.60
CA GLY A 271 5.01 16.67 27.20
C GLY A 271 4.73 15.36 26.48
N ALA A 272 5.62 14.38 26.61
CA ALA A 272 5.44 13.04 26.05
C ALA A 272 4.22 12.31 26.65
N ALA A 273 3.90 12.50 27.93
CA ALA A 273 2.68 11.97 28.54
C ALA A 273 1.41 12.65 28.00
N ALA A 274 1.45 13.98 27.76
CA ALA A 274 0.35 14.72 27.15
C ALA A 274 0.11 14.28 25.69
N LEU A 275 1.17 14.14 24.89
CA LEU A 275 1.07 13.63 23.51
C LEU A 275 0.54 12.19 23.46
N ARG A 276 1.03 11.29 24.33
CA ARG A 276 0.47 9.92 24.44
C ARG A 276 -1.01 9.93 24.82
N SER A 277 -1.45 10.85 25.69
CA SER A 277 -2.86 11.03 26.08
C SER A 277 -3.73 11.59 24.95
N MET A 278 -3.17 12.49 24.13
CA MET A 278 -3.81 13.06 22.93
C MET A 278 -4.03 11.97 21.86
N VAL A 279 -2.96 11.29 21.44
CA VAL A 279 -3.03 10.20 20.45
C VAL A 279 -3.93 9.04 20.93
N ALA A 280 -3.93 8.72 22.22
CA ALA A 280 -4.83 7.70 22.78
C ALA A 280 -6.32 8.09 22.75
N ARG A 281 -6.65 9.39 22.73
CA ARG A 281 -8.02 9.88 22.53
C ARG A 281 -8.38 9.89 21.05
N GLU A 282 -7.53 10.46 20.21
CA GLU A 282 -7.73 10.54 18.76
C GLU A 282 -7.92 9.15 18.13
N THR A 283 -7.08 8.17 18.51
CA THR A 283 -7.25 6.77 18.09
C THR A 283 -8.50 6.10 18.66
N SER A 284 -8.97 6.50 19.84
CA SER A 284 -10.24 6.02 20.39
C SER A 284 -11.46 6.62 19.70
N ASP A 285 -11.42 7.90 19.32
CA ASP A 285 -12.50 8.58 18.62
C ASP A 285 -12.56 8.16 17.14
N ALA A 286 -11.43 8.08 16.43
CA ALA A 286 -11.37 7.55 15.07
C ALA A 286 -11.84 6.08 15.01
N ARG A 287 -11.52 5.27 16.03
CA ARG A 287 -12.07 3.92 16.16
C ARG A 287 -13.58 3.95 16.38
N ARG A 288 -14.09 4.84 17.24
CA ARG A 288 -15.52 4.98 17.52
C ARG A 288 -16.29 5.39 16.26
N GLU A 289 -15.77 6.35 15.51
CA GLU A 289 -16.30 6.79 14.21
C GLU A 289 -16.32 5.65 13.18
N ALA A 290 -15.24 4.88 13.07
CA ALA A 290 -15.21 3.69 12.21
C ALA A 290 -16.21 2.61 12.64
N GLU A 291 -16.38 2.37 13.95
CA GLU A 291 -17.41 1.46 14.47
C GLU A 291 -18.84 1.99 14.23
N GLU A 292 -19.07 3.31 14.28
CA GLU A 292 -20.35 3.95 13.96
C GLU A 292 -20.66 3.85 12.46
N ALA A 293 -19.70 4.13 11.58
CA ALA A 293 -19.84 3.98 10.13
C ALA A 293 -20.10 2.53 9.70
N VAL A 294 -19.45 1.54 10.32
CA VAL A 294 -19.72 0.11 10.06
C VAL A 294 -21.12 -0.29 10.51
N ARG A 295 -21.66 0.29 11.59
CA ARG A 295 -23.06 0.07 11.99
C ARG A 295 -24.03 0.68 10.98
N GLU A 296 -23.77 1.90 10.49
CA GLU A 296 -24.60 2.52 9.46
C GLU A 296 -24.61 1.73 8.15
N LEU A 297 -23.44 1.32 7.65
CA LEU A 297 -23.33 0.48 6.46
C LEU A 297 -24.08 -0.84 6.62
N ARG A 298 -24.08 -1.43 7.82
CA ARG A 298 -24.85 -2.65 8.11
C ARG A 298 -26.36 -2.42 8.16
N ILE A 299 -26.82 -1.26 8.64
CA ILE A 299 -28.24 -0.88 8.59
C ILE A 299 -28.68 -0.72 7.12
N ARG A 300 -27.94 0.07 6.35
CA ARG A 300 -28.20 0.27 4.90
C ARG A 300 -28.19 -1.05 4.13
N ALA A 301 -27.29 -1.99 4.47
CA ALA A 301 -27.28 -3.32 3.87
C ALA A 301 -28.56 -4.12 4.15
N LEU A 302 -29.07 -4.10 5.39
CA LEU A 302 -30.33 -4.75 5.75
C LEU A 302 -31.53 -4.09 5.07
N GLU A 303 -31.54 -2.76 4.93
CA GLU A 303 -32.56 -2.02 4.17
C GLU A 303 -32.52 -2.39 2.68
N PHE A 304 -31.33 -2.57 2.09
CA PHE A 304 -31.19 -3.05 0.71
C PHE A 304 -31.64 -4.50 0.56
N GLU A 305 -31.28 -5.40 1.49
CA GLU A 305 -31.75 -6.79 1.51
C GLU A 305 -33.27 -6.86 1.59
N GLU A 306 -33.92 -6.10 2.48
CA GLU A 306 -35.39 -6.03 2.55
C GLU A 306 -36.00 -5.44 1.27
N SER A 307 -35.39 -4.41 0.67
CA SER A 307 -35.85 -3.86 -0.60
C SER A 307 -35.76 -4.87 -1.76
N LEU A 308 -34.78 -5.79 -1.68
CA LEU A 308 -34.55 -6.84 -2.67
C LEU A 308 -35.55 -7.99 -2.46
N THR A 309 -35.80 -8.44 -1.22
CA THR A 309 -36.80 -9.49 -0.96
C THR A 309 -38.19 -9.01 -1.33
N ARG A 310 -38.58 -7.77 -0.96
CA ARG A 310 -39.88 -7.20 -1.38
C ARG A 310 -40.03 -7.21 -2.91
N ARG A 311 -39.04 -6.72 -3.67
CA ARG A 311 -39.06 -6.75 -5.14
C ARG A 311 -39.09 -8.17 -5.72
N GLN A 312 -38.43 -9.12 -5.06
CA GLN A 312 -38.42 -10.53 -5.45
C GLN A 312 -39.77 -11.21 -5.17
N ASP A 313 -40.46 -10.84 -4.08
CA ASP A 313 -41.78 -11.32 -3.73
C ASP A 313 -42.86 -10.69 -4.61
N ASP A 314 -42.75 -9.39 -4.94
CA ASP A 314 -43.59 -8.69 -5.92
C ASP A 314 -43.46 -9.33 -7.30
N ALA A 315 -42.23 -9.54 -7.80
CA ALA A 315 -41.98 -10.18 -9.09
C ALA A 315 -42.44 -11.66 -9.13
N GLN A 316 -42.37 -12.39 -8.00
CA GLN A 316 -42.95 -13.74 -7.90
C GLN A 316 -44.48 -13.71 -7.94
N GLN A 317 -45.12 -12.73 -7.30
CA GLN A 317 -46.58 -12.54 -7.37
C GLN A 317 -47.03 -12.16 -8.79
N GLU A 318 -46.34 -11.25 -9.46
CA GLU A 318 -46.58 -10.92 -10.87
C GLU A 318 -46.41 -12.16 -11.78
N PHE A 319 -45.33 -12.92 -11.59
CA PHE A 319 -45.09 -14.16 -12.34
C PHE A 319 -46.20 -15.20 -12.10
N LEU A 320 -46.63 -15.41 -10.85
CA LEU A 320 -47.73 -16.32 -10.52
C LEU A 320 -49.08 -15.84 -11.07
N MET A 321 -49.35 -14.53 -11.06
CA MET A 321 -50.54 -13.95 -11.66
C MET A 321 -50.56 -14.15 -13.18
N LEU A 322 -49.46 -13.84 -13.86
CA LEU A 322 -49.30 -14.04 -15.31
C LEU A 322 -49.34 -15.53 -15.68
N HIS A 323 -48.74 -16.40 -14.87
CA HIS A 323 -48.81 -17.86 -15.06
C HIS A 323 -50.24 -18.37 -14.92
N ASN A 324 -50.96 -18.00 -13.86
CA ASN A 324 -52.37 -18.38 -13.67
C ASN A 324 -53.27 -17.81 -14.78
N GLN A 325 -53.02 -16.59 -15.26
CA GLN A 325 -53.71 -16.01 -16.40
C GLN A 325 -53.42 -16.77 -17.71
N ALA A 326 -52.18 -17.22 -17.92
CA ALA A 326 -51.78 -18.02 -19.07
C ALA A 326 -52.38 -19.44 -19.03
N VAL A 327 -52.40 -20.09 -17.85
CA VAL A 327 -53.09 -21.37 -17.62
C VAL A 327 -54.58 -21.22 -17.89
N ALA A 328 -55.25 -20.25 -17.28
CA ALA A 328 -56.68 -20.00 -17.52
C ALA A 328 -57.00 -19.52 -18.96
N HIS A 329 -55.99 -19.12 -19.74
CA HIS A 329 -56.13 -18.86 -21.18
C HIS A 329 -55.96 -20.15 -22.01
N ALA A 330 -54.97 -20.98 -21.69
CA ALA A 330 -54.78 -22.29 -22.30
C ALA A 330 -55.97 -23.22 -22.02
N GLU A 331 -56.47 -23.27 -20.78
CA GLU A 331 -57.66 -24.03 -20.39
C GLU A 331 -58.88 -23.61 -21.22
N ARG A 332 -59.13 -22.29 -21.36
CA ARG A 332 -60.21 -21.78 -22.23
C ARG A 332 -60.02 -22.20 -23.69
N ILE A 333 -58.83 -22.07 -24.26
CA ILE A 333 -58.56 -22.52 -25.63
C ILE A 333 -58.82 -24.04 -25.76
N THR A 334 -58.42 -24.85 -24.78
CA THR A 334 -58.71 -26.29 -24.81
C THR A 334 -60.19 -26.61 -24.64
N GLN A 335 -60.93 -25.83 -23.85
CA GLN A 335 -62.37 -26.00 -23.66
C GLN A 335 -63.13 -25.58 -24.92
N ASP A 336 -62.87 -24.40 -25.48
CA ASP A 336 -63.46 -23.92 -26.73
C ASP A 336 -63.18 -24.90 -27.88
N ALA A 337 -61.97 -25.46 -27.96
CA ALA A 337 -61.62 -26.49 -28.95
C ALA A 337 -62.36 -27.82 -28.70
N ASN A 338 -62.47 -28.26 -27.45
CA ASN A 338 -63.25 -29.46 -27.09
C ASN A 338 -64.74 -29.28 -27.42
N ASP A 339 -65.31 -28.11 -27.16
CA ASP A 339 -66.71 -27.79 -27.44
C ASP A 339 -66.95 -27.65 -28.96
N GLN A 340 -65.99 -27.14 -29.73
CA GLN A 340 -66.03 -27.15 -31.20
C GLN A 340 -65.95 -28.59 -31.76
N VAL A 341 -65.12 -29.46 -31.18
CA VAL A 341 -65.06 -30.89 -31.52
C VAL A 341 -66.37 -31.60 -31.14
N ALA A 342 -66.95 -31.31 -29.97
CA ALA A 342 -68.24 -31.86 -29.57
C ALA A 342 -69.38 -31.40 -30.50
N ALA A 343 -69.46 -30.11 -30.81
CA ALA A 343 -70.49 -29.54 -31.70
C ALA A 343 -70.38 -30.06 -33.14
N SER A 344 -69.16 -30.28 -33.64
CA SER A 344 -68.94 -30.88 -34.96
C SER A 344 -69.24 -32.39 -34.99
N LEU A 345 -68.94 -33.13 -33.92
CA LEU A 345 -69.37 -34.53 -33.75
C LEU A 345 -70.90 -34.64 -33.67
N GLU A 346 -71.58 -33.79 -32.91
CA GLU A 346 -73.05 -33.74 -32.89
C GLU A 346 -73.62 -33.36 -34.26
N HIS A 347 -73.00 -32.42 -34.98
CA HIS A 347 -73.43 -32.06 -36.33
C HIS A 347 -73.30 -33.26 -37.28
N ALA A 348 -72.17 -33.97 -37.26
CA ALA A 348 -71.97 -35.20 -38.02
C ALA A 348 -73.00 -36.28 -37.66
N GLN A 349 -73.31 -36.46 -36.36
CA GLN A 349 -74.36 -37.39 -35.91
C GLN A 349 -75.76 -36.97 -36.38
N ARG A 350 -76.11 -35.68 -36.33
CA ARG A 350 -77.38 -35.15 -36.84
C ARG A 350 -77.51 -35.34 -38.36
N VAL A 351 -76.43 -35.12 -39.12
CA VAL A 351 -76.38 -35.36 -40.57
C VAL A 351 -76.49 -36.85 -40.89
N ALA A 352 -75.78 -37.71 -40.15
CA ALA A 352 -75.86 -39.18 -40.31
C ALA A 352 -77.27 -39.71 -40.01
N ALA A 353 -77.88 -39.32 -38.88
CA ALA A 353 -79.24 -39.71 -38.53
C ALA A 353 -80.27 -39.25 -39.59
N LYS A 354 -80.11 -38.02 -40.12
CA LYS A 354 -80.95 -37.50 -41.21
C LYS A 354 -80.72 -38.27 -42.52
N ALA A 355 -79.50 -38.73 -42.79
CA ALA A 355 -79.20 -39.58 -43.95
C ALA A 355 -79.80 -40.99 -43.81
N ASP A 356 -79.74 -41.59 -42.62
CA ASP A 356 -80.40 -42.88 -42.33
C ASP A 356 -81.93 -42.76 -42.43
N ASP A 357 -82.51 -41.66 -41.96
CA ASP A 357 -83.95 -41.39 -42.07
C ASP A 357 -84.36 -41.19 -43.55
N PHE A 358 -83.54 -40.51 -44.35
CA PHE A 358 -83.73 -40.43 -45.81
C PHE A 358 -83.60 -41.80 -46.49
N ASP A 359 -82.59 -42.61 -46.17
CA ASP A 359 -82.44 -43.96 -46.73
C ASP A 359 -83.64 -44.86 -46.37
N ARG A 360 -84.11 -44.81 -45.11
CA ARG A 360 -85.34 -45.51 -44.68
C ARG A 360 -86.58 -45.02 -45.44
N LEU A 361 -86.73 -43.72 -45.66
CA LEU A 361 -87.84 -43.15 -46.44
C LEU A 361 -87.77 -43.56 -47.92
N MET A 362 -86.59 -43.49 -48.54
CA MET A 362 -86.39 -43.84 -49.94
C MET A 362 -86.59 -45.35 -50.18
N ARG A 363 -86.18 -46.21 -49.24
CA ARG A 363 -86.50 -47.65 -49.28
C ARG A 363 -87.99 -47.93 -49.12
N ALA A 364 -88.67 -47.24 -48.19
CA ALA A 364 -90.11 -47.36 -48.03
C ALA A 364 -90.87 -46.90 -49.28
N GLN A 365 -90.45 -45.78 -49.88
CA GLN A 365 -91.01 -45.27 -51.13
C GLN A 365 -90.73 -46.22 -52.31
N ALA A 366 -89.53 -46.80 -52.40
CA ALA A 366 -89.20 -47.81 -53.40
C ALA A 366 -90.13 -49.04 -53.27
N HIS A 367 -90.28 -49.60 -52.06
CA HIS A 367 -91.20 -50.71 -51.81
C HIS A 367 -92.67 -50.37 -52.08
N GLN A 368 -93.10 -49.11 -51.85
CA GLN A 368 -94.43 -48.66 -52.25
C GLN A 368 -94.59 -48.61 -53.77
N ILE A 369 -93.59 -48.09 -54.50
CA ILE A 369 -93.59 -48.06 -55.97
C ILE A 369 -93.58 -49.49 -56.55
N GLU A 370 -92.81 -50.41 -55.95
CA GLU A 370 -92.83 -51.84 -56.28
C GLU A 370 -94.22 -52.47 -56.04
N ALA A 371 -94.88 -52.15 -54.92
CA ALA A 371 -96.21 -52.65 -54.60
C ALA A 371 -97.27 -52.12 -55.58
N ASP A 372 -97.28 -50.81 -55.86
CA ASP A 372 -98.19 -50.18 -56.83
C ASP A 372 -97.96 -50.71 -58.25
N ALA A 373 -96.71 -50.92 -58.66
CA ALA A 373 -96.38 -51.52 -59.95
C ALA A 373 -96.90 -52.97 -60.04
N ASN A 374 -96.74 -53.76 -58.98
CA ASN A 374 -97.29 -55.12 -58.89
C ASN A 374 -98.82 -55.16 -58.91
N LEU A 375 -99.50 -54.21 -58.26
CA LEU A 375 -100.95 -54.08 -58.30
C LEU A 375 -101.44 -53.73 -59.71
N ARG A 376 -100.86 -52.69 -60.34
CA ARG A 376 -101.18 -52.33 -61.74
C ARG A 376 -100.91 -53.48 -62.70
N ALA A 377 -99.80 -54.22 -62.54
CA ALA A 377 -99.50 -55.39 -63.35
C ALA A 377 -100.59 -56.48 -63.22
N ARG A 378 -101.07 -56.75 -62.00
CA ARG A 378 -102.19 -57.68 -61.76
C ARG A 378 -103.49 -57.19 -62.39
N GLU A 379 -103.85 -55.92 -62.20
CA GLU A 379 -105.03 -55.34 -62.85
C GLU A 379 -104.97 -55.41 -64.39
N HIS A 380 -103.78 -55.27 -64.97
CA HIS A 380 -103.58 -55.41 -66.42
C HIS A 380 -103.74 -56.87 -66.86
N LEU A 381 -103.25 -57.85 -66.08
CA LEU A 381 -103.46 -59.28 -66.33
C LEU A 381 -104.94 -59.67 -66.17
N ASP A 382 -105.64 -59.17 -65.15
CA ASP A 382 -107.04 -59.46 -64.92
C ASP A 382 -107.95 -58.80 -65.98
N ARG A 383 -107.65 -57.56 -66.40
CA ARG A 383 -108.30 -56.93 -67.56
C ARG A 383 -108.05 -57.71 -68.86
N ALA A 384 -106.83 -58.22 -69.07
CA ALA A 384 -106.52 -59.08 -70.22
C ALA A 384 -107.27 -60.42 -70.15
N ARG A 385 -107.37 -61.03 -68.97
CA ARG A 385 -108.11 -62.27 -68.73
C ARG A 385 -109.60 -62.10 -68.97
N ALA A 386 -110.23 -61.08 -68.41
CA ALA A 386 -111.65 -60.78 -68.64
C ALA A 386 -111.94 -60.44 -70.11
N LYS A 387 -111.00 -59.77 -70.82
CA LYS A 387 -111.11 -59.55 -72.27
C LYS A 387 -110.99 -60.88 -73.05
N ALA A 388 -110.08 -61.77 -72.67
CA ALA A 388 -109.95 -63.09 -73.29
C ALA A 388 -111.18 -63.97 -73.05
N GLU A 389 -111.71 -63.97 -71.83
CA GLU A 389 -112.94 -64.70 -71.45
C GLU A 389 -114.16 -64.18 -72.22
N LYS A 390 -114.30 -62.85 -72.38
CA LYS A 390 -115.34 -62.26 -73.23
C LYS A 390 -115.17 -62.57 -74.72
N ILE A 391 -113.95 -62.73 -75.22
CA ILE A 391 -113.70 -63.20 -76.59
C ILE A 391 -114.07 -64.69 -76.73
N ILE A 392 -113.75 -65.52 -75.73
CA ILE A 392 -114.17 -66.93 -75.70
C ILE A 392 -115.69 -67.05 -75.66
N GLU A 393 -116.38 -66.22 -74.87
CA GLU A 393 -117.84 -66.16 -74.81
C GLU A 393 -118.44 -65.76 -76.17
N THR A 394 -117.97 -64.69 -76.82
CA THR A 394 -118.53 -64.29 -78.13
C THR A 394 -118.21 -65.30 -79.23
N VAL A 395 -117.04 -65.94 -79.23
CA VAL A 395 -116.69 -67.02 -80.17
C VAL A 395 -117.53 -68.28 -79.90
N THR A 396 -117.83 -68.60 -78.63
CA THR A 396 -118.69 -69.73 -78.26
C THR A 396 -120.14 -69.46 -78.67
N HIS A 397 -120.65 -68.25 -78.42
CA HIS A 397 -122.00 -67.85 -78.83
C HIS A 397 -122.14 -67.79 -80.36
N HIS A 398 -121.14 -67.27 -81.08
CA HIS A 398 -121.13 -67.26 -82.54
C HIS A 398 -121.07 -68.67 -83.12
N SER A 399 -120.19 -69.55 -82.62
CA SER A 399 -120.11 -70.93 -83.10
C SER A 399 -121.35 -71.77 -82.77
N GLN A 400 -121.99 -71.55 -81.61
CA GLN A 400 -123.33 -72.11 -81.32
C GLN A 400 -124.40 -71.56 -82.27
N THR A 401 -124.35 -70.29 -82.63
CA THR A 401 -125.31 -69.66 -83.56
C THR A 401 -125.13 -70.21 -84.98
N VAL A 402 -123.89 -70.37 -85.45
CA VAL A 402 -123.56 -70.99 -86.75
C VAL A 402 -123.96 -72.47 -86.78
N LEU A 403 -123.77 -73.21 -85.68
CA LEU A 403 -124.31 -74.58 -85.53
C LEU A 403 -125.84 -74.60 -85.63
N ARG A 404 -126.53 -73.63 -85.01
CA ARG A 404 -127.99 -73.55 -85.01
C ARG A 404 -128.55 -73.16 -86.38
N ASP A 405 -127.94 -72.19 -87.08
CA ASP A 405 -128.28 -71.86 -88.46
C ASP A 405 -128.04 -73.06 -89.39
N ALA A 406 -126.91 -73.76 -89.24
CA ALA A 406 -126.63 -74.97 -90.00
C ALA A 406 -127.68 -76.07 -89.72
N GLU A 407 -128.06 -76.30 -88.46
CA GLU A 407 -129.15 -77.21 -88.10
C GLU A 407 -130.47 -76.80 -88.76
N ASP A 408 -130.91 -75.55 -88.60
CA ASP A 408 -132.17 -75.06 -89.17
C ASP A 408 -132.16 -75.09 -90.70
N ARG A 409 -131.03 -74.83 -91.35
CA ARG A 409 -130.82 -75.01 -92.80
C ARG A 409 -130.95 -76.49 -93.21
N THR A 410 -130.47 -77.45 -92.41
CA THR A 410 -130.73 -78.88 -92.67
C THR A 410 -132.19 -79.28 -92.43
N ARG A 411 -132.89 -78.66 -91.45
CA ARG A 411 -134.33 -78.86 -91.24
C ARG A 411 -135.13 -78.33 -92.42
N GLN A 412 -134.76 -77.15 -92.94
CA GLN A 412 -135.40 -76.52 -94.09
C GLN A 412 -135.19 -77.33 -95.39
N LEU A 413 -133.99 -77.83 -95.65
CA LEU A 413 -133.72 -78.76 -96.76
C LEU A 413 -134.52 -80.06 -96.65
N ARG A 414 -134.65 -80.62 -95.44
CA ARG A 414 -135.44 -81.83 -95.17
C ARG A 414 -136.94 -81.59 -95.35
N TRP A 415 -137.43 -80.39 -95.00
CA TRP A 415 -138.81 -79.95 -95.27
C TRP A 415 -139.07 -79.75 -96.77
N GLN A 416 -138.13 -79.15 -97.51
CA GLN A 416 -138.21 -79.00 -98.98
C GLN A 416 -138.26 -80.35 -99.71
N GLN A 417 -137.51 -81.37 -99.27
CA GLN A 417 -137.63 -82.73 -99.80
C GLN A 417 -139.03 -83.34 -99.54
N HIS A 418 -139.63 -83.08 -98.38
CA HIS A 418 -140.97 -83.56 -98.07
C HIS A 418 -142.04 -82.87 -98.93
N GLN A 419 -141.92 -81.54 -99.14
CA GLN A 419 -142.76 -80.78 -100.06
C GLN A 419 -142.68 -81.31 -101.50
N LEU A 420 -141.46 -81.55 -102.03
CA LEU A 420 -141.27 -82.15 -103.35
C LEU A 420 -141.89 -83.55 -103.47
N THR A 421 -141.82 -84.35 -102.41
CA THR A 421 -142.43 -85.70 -102.39
C THR A 421 -143.96 -85.62 -102.40
N SER A 422 -144.55 -84.65 -101.69
CA SER A 422 -145.99 -84.38 -101.70
C SER A 422 -146.48 -83.90 -103.06
N PHE A 423 -145.76 -82.94 -103.67
CA PHE A 423 -146.14 -82.35 -104.96
C PHE A 423 -146.11 -83.38 -106.10
N MET A 424 -145.13 -84.31 -106.08
CA MET A 424 -145.02 -85.40 -107.05
C MET A 424 -146.12 -86.48 -106.90
N ALA A 425 -146.88 -86.49 -105.81
CA ALA A 425 -148.07 -87.33 -105.67
C ALA A 425 -149.32 -86.65 -106.27
N GLU A 426 -149.51 -85.36 -105.99
CA GLU A 426 -150.69 -84.58 -106.39
C GLU A 426 -150.74 -84.31 -107.91
N VAL A 427 -149.59 -84.11 -108.55
CA VAL A 427 -149.46 -83.88 -110.01
C VAL A 427 -149.81 -85.11 -110.88
N LYS A 428 -150.12 -86.28 -110.28
CA LYS A 428 -150.35 -87.53 -111.03
C LYS A 428 -151.83 -87.82 -111.38
N GLU A 429 -152.82 -87.17 -110.76
CA GLU A 429 -154.23 -87.61 -110.92
C GLU A 429 -155.06 -86.83 -111.97
N LEU A 430 -154.69 -85.59 -112.33
CA LEU A 430 -155.18 -84.91 -113.54
C LEU A 430 -153.96 -84.38 -114.33
N ILE A 431 -153.61 -84.87 -115.52
CA ILE A 431 -154.41 -85.07 -116.75
C ILE A 431 -155.08 -83.77 -117.23
N ARG A 432 -154.38 -83.12 -118.17
CA ARG A 432 -154.84 -82.13 -119.18
C ARG A 432 -154.97 -80.64 -118.73
N PRO A 433 -154.45 -79.67 -119.50
CA PRO A 433 -153.29 -79.71 -120.42
C PRO A 433 -152.35 -78.46 -120.35
N GLU A 434 -151.24 -78.55 -121.11
CA GLU A 434 -150.55 -77.46 -121.86
C GLU A 434 -150.16 -76.11 -121.20
N GLY A 435 -148.84 -75.81 -121.29
CA GLY A 435 -148.27 -74.45 -121.21
C GLY A 435 -147.94 -73.94 -119.79
N ALA A 436 -146.96 -73.06 -119.60
CA ALA A 436 -145.91 -72.60 -120.50
C ALA A 436 -144.70 -72.00 -119.71
N LEU A 437 -143.66 -71.61 -120.46
CA LEU A 437 -142.55 -70.71 -120.10
C LEU A 437 -143.09 -69.36 -119.54
N THR A 438 -142.40 -68.46 -118.84
CA THR A 438 -141.00 -67.93 -118.91
C THR A 438 -140.72 -67.16 -117.57
N GLU A 439 -139.51 -67.14 -116.97
CA GLU A 439 -138.36 -66.20 -117.17
C GLU A 439 -138.49 -64.78 -116.55
N ALA A 440 -137.35 -64.19 -116.16
CA ALA A 440 -137.06 -62.73 -116.00
C ALA A 440 -137.33 -62.06 -114.59
N PRO A 441 -136.85 -60.81 -114.32
CA PRO A 441 -135.78 -60.59 -113.32
C PRO A 441 -135.90 -59.27 -112.49
N ALA A 442 -134.75 -58.71 -112.04
CA ALA A 442 -134.50 -57.31 -111.59
C ALA A 442 -135.04 -56.85 -110.21
N ASP A 443 -134.61 -55.77 -109.53
CA ASP A 443 -133.30 -55.08 -109.27
C ASP A 443 -133.53 -54.11 -108.04
N GLU A 444 -132.86 -53.01 -107.64
CA GLU A 444 -131.81 -52.12 -108.18
C GLU A 444 -131.13 -51.25 -107.05
N ASP A 445 -129.78 -51.19 -107.02
CA ASP A 445 -128.84 -50.11 -106.55
C ASP A 445 -128.79 -49.42 -105.12
N ALA A 446 -127.70 -48.64 -104.93
CA ALA A 446 -127.51 -47.36 -104.18
C ALA A 446 -126.54 -47.28 -102.94
N PRO A 447 -125.76 -46.16 -102.75
CA PRO A 447 -124.42 -46.20 -102.10
C PRO A 447 -124.03 -44.98 -101.19
N ALA A 448 -122.72 -44.62 -101.14
CA ALA A 448 -122.09 -43.28 -100.88
C ALA A 448 -121.30 -43.03 -99.53
N PRO A 449 -120.40 -42.01 -99.39
CA PRO A 449 -118.98 -42.26 -98.98
C PRO A 449 -118.22 -41.18 -98.10
N ALA A 450 -116.94 -41.45 -97.75
CA ALA A 450 -115.82 -40.51 -97.39
C ALA A 450 -114.52 -41.33 -97.10
N LEU A 451 -113.24 -40.96 -97.30
CA LEU A 451 -112.45 -39.86 -97.94
C LEU A 451 -112.13 -38.53 -97.18
N ALA A 452 -110.88 -38.07 -97.37
CA ALA A 452 -110.24 -36.75 -97.04
C ALA A 452 -110.04 -36.39 -95.53
N ASP A 453 -109.08 -35.56 -95.08
CA ASP A 453 -107.75 -35.10 -95.58
C ASP A 453 -106.96 -34.38 -94.45
N ALA A 454 -105.73 -33.89 -94.74
CA ALA A 454 -104.88 -32.97 -93.95
C ALA A 454 -104.18 -33.56 -92.69
N GLU A 455 -102.92 -33.30 -92.33
CA GLU A 455 -101.86 -32.26 -92.54
C GLU A 455 -101.51 -31.49 -91.22
N PRO A 456 -100.27 -30.94 -91.06
CA PRO A 456 -99.61 -30.86 -89.75
C PRO A 456 -99.36 -29.41 -89.27
N GLN A 457 -98.10 -29.09 -88.88
CA GLN A 457 -97.56 -27.79 -88.42
C GLN A 457 -97.81 -27.47 -86.92
N ILE A 458 -97.05 -26.61 -86.22
CA ILE A 458 -95.61 -26.23 -86.11
C ILE A 458 -95.58 -24.96 -85.20
N GLU A 459 -94.39 -24.57 -84.67
CA GLU A 459 -94.12 -23.32 -83.91
C GLU A 459 -94.77 -23.19 -82.50
N GLY A 460 -94.13 -22.56 -81.50
CA GLY A 460 -92.77 -21.99 -81.38
C GLY A 460 -92.08 -22.40 -80.05
N VAL A 461 -90.86 -21.99 -79.67
CA VAL A 461 -90.01 -20.85 -80.12
C VAL A 461 -90.61 -19.48 -79.73
N GLU A 462 -89.88 -18.47 -79.25
CA GLU A 462 -88.53 -18.38 -78.61
C GLU A 462 -88.69 -18.57 -77.06
N ASP A 463 -87.87 -18.15 -76.09
CA ASP A 463 -86.53 -17.53 -75.92
C ASP A 463 -85.76 -18.39 -74.86
N VAL A 464 -84.42 -18.45 -74.66
CA VAL A 464 -83.19 -17.76 -75.12
C VAL A 464 -82.79 -16.47 -74.36
N ASP A 465 -82.09 -16.67 -73.25
CA ASP A 465 -80.97 -15.87 -72.68
C ASP A 465 -80.10 -16.89 -71.89
N ALA A 466 -78.77 -17.06 -71.99
CA ALA A 466 -77.68 -16.28 -72.64
C ALA A 466 -77.62 -14.83 -72.13
N GLU A 467 -76.60 -14.34 -71.42
CA GLU A 467 -75.22 -14.78 -71.20
C GLU A 467 -74.94 -14.84 -69.66
N ASP A 468 -73.77 -15.16 -69.10
CA ASP A 468 -72.41 -15.13 -69.65
C ASP A 468 -71.45 -16.11 -68.93
N VAL A 469 -70.21 -16.25 -69.43
CA VAL A 469 -69.14 -17.07 -68.84
C VAL A 469 -67.87 -16.22 -68.65
N ASP A 470 -67.44 -16.06 -67.41
CA ASP A 470 -66.04 -15.81 -67.00
C ASP A 470 -65.85 -16.48 -65.60
N ALA A 471 -64.83 -17.27 -65.27
CA ALA A 471 -63.55 -17.63 -65.90
C ALA A 471 -62.37 -16.65 -65.67
N GLU A 472 -61.88 -16.58 -64.43
CA GLU A 472 -60.45 -16.56 -64.02
C GLU A 472 -60.44 -16.91 -62.50
N ASP A 473 -59.58 -17.77 -61.93
CA ASP A 473 -58.10 -17.75 -61.81
C ASP A 473 -57.55 -16.48 -61.12
N VAL A 474 -56.48 -16.47 -60.30
CA VAL A 474 -55.87 -17.46 -59.37
C VAL A 474 -54.75 -16.71 -58.56
N ASP A 475 -54.40 -17.17 -57.35
CA ASP A 475 -53.20 -16.80 -56.56
C ASP A 475 -52.97 -15.36 -56.02
N ALA A 476 -51.90 -15.25 -55.19
CA ALA A 476 -51.30 -14.10 -54.47
C ALA A 476 -52.12 -13.47 -53.32
N GLU A 477 -51.69 -13.46 -52.05
CA GLU A 477 -50.43 -12.99 -51.39
C GLU A 477 -50.36 -11.46 -51.15
N ASP A 478 -50.70 -11.05 -49.92
CA ASP A 478 -49.98 -10.08 -49.05
C ASP A 478 -50.61 -10.22 -47.63
N ALA A 479 -49.94 -10.29 -46.48
CA ALA A 479 -48.66 -9.73 -45.99
C ALA A 479 -48.76 -8.32 -45.37
N ALA A 480 -49.46 -8.22 -44.23
CA ALA A 480 -49.35 -7.12 -43.26
C ALA A 480 -49.63 -7.63 -41.83
#